data_AF-A0A7C5EBM2-F1
#
_entry.id   AF-A0A7C5EBM2-F1
#
_cell.length_a   1.000
_cell.length_b   1.000
_cell.length_c   1.000
_cell.angle_alpha   90.00
_cell.angle_beta   90.00
_cell.angle_gamma   90.00
#
_symmetry.space_group_name_H-M   'P 1'
#
loop_
_entity.id
_entity.type
_entity.pdbx_description
1 polymer ?
#
loop_
_entity_poly.entity_id
_entity_poly.type
_entity_poly.pdbx_seq_one_letter_code
_entity_poly.pdbx_strand_id
1 'polypeptide(L)'
;MVETNGTLLKEETINKLKKIREKILFKISIDALTPEKHDRFRGLVGTFKQALKNIVYLRKVNPVMINTVLTQWNKDEVAEIMDYFVVKLGCGHTLIVRISALGRGKRKSSQNLNLSPKELLNFLHEVYYPKFRTLVKKRYGNLYIEIPKPFIPNDIKIFPKCDWGIKIVGLTNKGEVGICHYAPDNSIFTAGYLNKRKSLLDLWLYNDTFKKLRTFSPKRLKGICGNCKYARVCRGFCRIYAFQIYKDFYAPNPMCQQFYEEGLFPSESLIDTTKKCHYPD
;
A
#
# COMPACT_ATOMS: atom_id res chain seq x y z
N MET A 1 -0.48 -1.92 -14.73
CA MET A 1 0.58 -2.06 -13.71
C MET A 1 0.76 -3.53 -13.40
N VAL A 2 1.99 -3.99 -13.20
CA VAL A 2 2.33 -5.37 -12.83
C VAL A 2 3.20 -5.34 -11.59
N GLU A 3 2.77 -6.01 -10.52
CA GLU A 3 3.59 -6.20 -9.33
C GLU A 3 4.28 -7.56 -9.40
N THR A 4 5.58 -7.60 -9.12
CA THR A 4 6.38 -8.83 -9.23
C THR A 4 7.58 -8.80 -8.28
N ASN A 5 8.13 -9.96 -7.96
CA ASN A 5 9.42 -10.07 -7.28
C ASN A 5 10.61 -9.83 -8.23
N GLY A 6 10.35 -9.77 -9.54
CA GLY A 6 11.35 -9.44 -10.55
C GLY A 6 12.34 -10.57 -10.86
N THR A 7 12.17 -11.79 -10.36
CA THR A 7 13.20 -12.84 -10.48
C THR A 7 13.09 -13.66 -11.78
N LEU A 8 11.88 -13.91 -12.28
CA LEU A 8 11.65 -14.80 -13.43
C LEU A 8 11.49 -14.08 -14.78
N LEU A 9 11.81 -12.79 -14.84
CA LEU A 9 11.73 -12.00 -16.06
C LEU A 9 12.93 -12.31 -16.97
N LYS A 10 12.73 -13.15 -17.98
CA LYS A 10 13.76 -13.46 -18.98
C LYS A 10 13.88 -12.33 -19.99
N GLU A 11 15.06 -12.18 -20.59
CA GLU A 11 15.30 -11.19 -21.64
C GLU A 11 14.34 -11.35 -22.83
N GLU A 12 14.03 -12.59 -23.21
CA GLU A 12 13.04 -12.89 -24.25
C GLU A 12 11.65 -12.33 -23.89
N THR A 13 11.21 -12.52 -22.63
CA THR A 13 9.95 -11.96 -22.14
C THR A 13 9.98 -10.43 -22.17
N ILE A 14 11.08 -9.82 -21.74
CA ILE A 14 11.26 -8.37 -21.76
C ILE A 14 11.26 -7.82 -23.20
N ASN A 15 11.86 -8.54 -24.14
CA ASN A 15 11.86 -8.17 -25.56
C ASN A 15 10.45 -8.22 -26.16
N LYS A 16 9.62 -9.19 -25.78
CA LYS A 16 8.19 -9.23 -26.18
C LYS A 16 7.42 -8.00 -25.67
N LEU A 17 7.78 -7.47 -24.49
CA LEU A 17 7.17 -6.26 -23.93
C LEU A 17 7.48 -4.98 -24.71
N LYS A 18 8.47 -4.98 -25.62
CA LYS A 18 8.78 -3.80 -26.47
C LYS A 18 7.60 -3.37 -27.33
N LYS A 19 6.72 -4.30 -27.73
CA LYS A 19 5.49 -4.01 -28.49
C LYS A 19 4.50 -3.14 -27.70
N ILE A 20 4.60 -3.15 -26.38
CA ILE A 20 3.77 -2.37 -25.45
C ILE A 20 4.63 -1.49 -24.54
N ARG A 21 5.78 -1.01 -25.06
CA ARG A 21 6.70 -0.13 -24.32
C ARG A 21 5.94 1.03 -23.68
N GLU A 22 6.38 1.41 -22.49
CA GLU A 22 5.84 2.54 -21.71
C GLU A 22 4.36 2.41 -21.30
N LYS A 23 3.65 1.35 -21.72
CA LYS A 23 2.25 1.11 -21.35
C LYS A 23 2.10 0.31 -20.06
N ILE A 24 3.18 -0.33 -19.58
CA ILE A 24 3.16 -1.12 -18.35
C ILE A 24 4.13 -0.54 -17.34
N LEU A 25 3.59 -0.06 -16.22
CA LEU A 25 4.37 0.17 -15.01
C LEU A 25 4.64 -1.15 -14.28
N PHE A 26 5.91 -1.48 -14.07
CA PHE A 26 6.32 -2.60 -13.21
C PHE A 26 6.65 -2.10 -11.81
N LYS A 27 6.09 -2.76 -10.79
CA LYS A 27 6.47 -2.57 -9.38
C LYS A 27 7.25 -3.79 -8.91
N ILE A 28 8.53 -3.62 -8.64
CA ILE A 28 9.45 -4.69 -8.24
C ILE A 28 9.80 -4.52 -6.77
N SER A 29 9.73 -5.62 -6.02
CA SER A 29 9.86 -5.54 -4.58
C SER A 29 11.33 -5.61 -4.15
N ILE A 30 11.86 -4.56 -3.54
CA ILE A 30 13.24 -4.48 -3.02
C ILE A 30 13.24 -3.84 -1.63
N ASP A 31 13.78 -4.57 -0.64
CA ASP A 31 13.79 -4.11 0.76
C ASP A 31 15.18 -3.88 1.35
N ALA A 32 16.27 -4.16 0.63
CA ALA A 32 17.64 -3.96 1.09
C ALA A 32 18.58 -3.71 -0.09
N LEU A 33 19.80 -3.23 0.18
CA LEU A 33 20.83 -2.98 -0.83
C LEU A 33 21.81 -4.13 -1.06
N THR A 34 21.84 -5.10 -0.14
CA THR A 34 22.77 -6.24 -0.20
C THR A 34 22.00 -7.54 -0.46
N PRO A 35 22.55 -8.47 -1.26
CA PRO A 35 21.97 -9.80 -1.46
C PRO A 35 21.60 -10.49 -0.15
N GLU A 36 22.48 -10.45 0.84
CA GLU A 36 22.35 -11.18 2.10
C GLU A 36 21.10 -10.73 2.88
N LYS A 37 20.94 -9.41 3.06
CA LYS A 37 19.77 -8.84 3.75
C LYS A 37 18.48 -9.03 2.96
N HIS A 38 18.50 -8.75 1.66
CA HIS A 38 17.32 -8.85 0.82
C HIS A 38 16.82 -10.28 0.71
N ASP A 39 17.70 -11.22 0.38
CA ASP A 39 17.38 -12.64 0.20
C ASP A 39 16.91 -13.26 1.53
N ARG A 40 17.52 -12.87 2.66
CA ARG A 40 17.06 -13.29 4.00
C ARG A 40 15.63 -12.84 4.27
N PHE A 41 15.29 -11.59 3.97
CA PHE A 41 13.92 -11.09 4.17
C PHE A 41 12.93 -11.75 3.20
N ARG A 42 13.33 -11.98 1.95
CA ARG A 42 12.50 -12.60 0.91
C ARG A 42 12.41 -14.12 0.99
N GLY A 43 13.28 -14.75 1.78
CA GLY A 43 13.30 -16.19 2.03
C GLY A 43 13.82 -17.02 0.86
N LEU A 44 14.61 -16.43 -0.05
CA LEU A 44 15.15 -17.12 -1.22
C LEU A 44 16.49 -16.52 -1.64
N VAL A 45 17.52 -17.35 -1.71
CA VAL A 45 18.88 -16.96 -2.13
C VAL A 45 18.92 -16.63 -3.63
N GLY A 46 19.65 -15.59 -4.00
CA GLY A 46 19.85 -15.13 -5.37
C GLY A 46 18.78 -14.16 -5.87
N THR A 47 17.75 -13.85 -5.09
CA THR A 47 16.63 -13.01 -5.55
C THR A 47 17.04 -11.57 -5.81
N PHE A 48 17.90 -10.99 -4.98
CA PHE A 48 18.36 -9.62 -5.15
C PHE A 48 19.12 -9.44 -6.45
N LYS A 49 20.12 -10.29 -6.70
CA LYS A 49 20.96 -10.23 -7.91
C LYS A 49 20.10 -10.36 -9.17
N GLN A 50 19.16 -11.30 -9.16
CA GLN A 50 18.28 -11.55 -10.29
C GLN A 50 17.27 -10.40 -10.51
N ALA A 51 16.66 -9.89 -9.43
CA ALA A 51 15.76 -8.75 -9.51
C ALA A 51 16.49 -7.49 -10.01
N LEU A 52 17.68 -7.20 -9.49
CA LEU A 52 18.50 -6.06 -9.90
C LEU A 52 18.86 -6.12 -11.39
N LYS A 53 19.33 -7.29 -11.85
CA LYS A 53 19.58 -7.52 -13.29
C LYS A 53 18.33 -7.19 -14.10
N ASN A 54 17.19 -7.75 -13.73
CA ASN A 54 15.95 -7.58 -14.48
C ASN A 54 15.37 -6.16 -14.41
N ILE A 55 15.57 -5.42 -13.31
CA ILE A 55 15.24 -4.00 -13.20
C ILE A 55 16.01 -3.19 -14.26
N VAL A 56 17.32 -3.40 -14.38
CA VAL A 56 18.16 -2.68 -15.36
C VAL A 56 17.69 -2.94 -16.80
N TYR A 57 17.35 -4.19 -17.13
CA TYR A 57 16.82 -4.51 -18.47
C TYR A 57 15.42 -3.93 -18.69
N LEU A 58 14.50 -4.09 -17.73
CA LEU A 58 13.14 -3.58 -17.84
C LEU A 58 13.09 -2.06 -17.99
N ARG A 59 13.96 -1.32 -17.28
CA ARG A 59 14.00 0.14 -17.35
C ARG A 59 14.27 0.68 -18.76
N LYS A 60 14.92 -0.11 -19.63
CA LYS A 60 15.14 0.25 -21.04
C LYS A 60 13.86 0.21 -21.89
N VAL A 61 12.79 -0.43 -21.40
CA VAL A 61 11.57 -0.69 -22.17
C VAL A 61 10.31 -0.13 -21.50
N ASN A 62 10.27 -0.14 -20.16
CA ASN A 62 9.11 0.27 -19.38
C ASN A 62 9.51 1.03 -18.11
N PRO A 63 8.61 1.89 -17.59
CA PRO A 63 8.74 2.44 -16.24
C PRO A 63 8.82 1.32 -15.20
N VAL A 64 9.80 1.42 -14.29
CA VAL A 64 9.91 0.55 -13.12
C VAL A 64 9.84 1.40 -11.87
N MET A 65 9.11 0.90 -10.89
CA MET A 65 9.02 1.40 -9.54
C MET A 65 9.49 0.32 -8.58
N ILE A 66 10.19 0.73 -7.54
CA ILE A 66 10.57 -0.17 -6.46
C ILE A 66 9.56 -0.06 -5.32
N ASN A 67 9.07 -1.20 -4.84
CA ASN A 67 8.28 -1.28 -3.62
C ASN A 67 9.20 -1.73 -2.48
N THR A 68 9.30 -0.91 -1.44
CA THR A 68 10.06 -1.21 -0.23
C THR A 68 9.10 -1.31 0.94
N VAL A 69 9.10 -2.45 1.64
CA VAL A 69 8.41 -2.58 2.91
C VAL A 69 9.32 -2.06 4.02
N LEU A 70 8.89 -1.01 4.70
CA LEU A 70 9.59 -0.46 5.86
C LEU A 70 9.46 -1.41 7.05
N THR A 71 10.58 -1.63 7.72
CA THR A 71 10.69 -2.52 8.88
C THR A 71 11.78 -2.04 9.83
N GLN A 72 11.80 -2.59 11.05
CA GLN A 72 12.82 -2.26 12.05
C GLN A 72 14.25 -2.54 11.55
N TRP A 73 14.41 -3.50 10.64
CA TRP A 73 15.72 -3.96 10.17
C TRP A 73 16.27 -3.17 8.98
N ASN A 74 15.41 -2.47 8.20
CA ASN A 74 15.84 -1.71 7.01
C ASN A 74 15.55 -0.21 7.09
N LYS A 75 15.00 0.30 8.20
CA LYS A 75 14.69 1.74 8.34
C LYS A 75 15.91 2.61 8.03
N ASP A 76 17.09 2.19 8.44
CA ASP A 76 18.34 2.92 8.24
C ASP A 76 18.96 2.75 6.84
N GLU A 77 18.32 1.97 5.94
CA GLU A 77 18.75 1.78 4.54
C GLU A 77 17.80 2.43 3.52
N VAL A 78 16.62 2.90 3.94
CA VAL A 78 15.60 3.35 2.99
C VAL A 78 16.09 4.55 2.16
N ALA A 79 16.85 5.47 2.77
CA ALA A 79 17.36 6.64 2.06
C ALA A 79 18.35 6.23 0.95
N GLU A 80 19.23 5.28 1.22
CA GLU A 80 20.22 4.73 0.30
C GLU A 80 19.57 3.85 -0.78
N ILE A 81 18.51 3.11 -0.44
CA ILE A 81 17.66 2.42 -1.42
C ILE A 81 17.10 3.44 -2.42
N MET A 82 16.60 4.58 -1.93
CA MET A 82 16.09 5.63 -2.81
C MET A 82 17.21 6.23 -3.67
N ASP A 83 18.42 6.46 -3.13
CA ASP A 83 19.55 6.93 -3.93
C ASP A 83 19.92 5.94 -5.03
N TYR A 84 20.02 4.66 -4.70
CA TYR A 84 20.43 3.67 -5.67
C TYR A 84 19.37 3.46 -6.77
N PHE A 85 18.11 3.26 -6.40
CA PHE A 85 17.09 2.92 -7.38
C PHE A 85 16.46 4.13 -8.05
N VAL A 86 16.19 5.20 -7.31
CA VAL A 86 15.54 6.40 -7.87
C VAL A 86 16.55 7.29 -8.57
N VAL A 87 17.66 7.63 -7.90
CA VAL A 87 18.64 8.58 -8.45
C VAL A 87 19.53 7.89 -9.49
N LYS A 88 20.18 6.77 -9.14
CA LYS A 88 21.15 6.13 -10.04
C LYS A 88 20.49 5.31 -11.16
N LEU A 89 19.43 4.55 -10.87
CA LEU A 89 18.76 3.69 -11.87
C LEU A 89 17.51 4.32 -12.51
N GLY A 90 17.11 5.53 -12.10
CA GLY A 90 15.97 6.24 -12.68
C GLY A 90 14.65 5.48 -12.54
N CYS A 91 14.47 4.73 -11.44
CA CYS A 91 13.21 4.11 -11.07
C CYS A 91 12.32 5.11 -10.31
N GLY A 92 11.03 4.79 -10.14
CA GLY A 92 10.24 5.38 -9.05
C GLY A 92 10.31 4.54 -7.79
N HIS A 93 9.67 4.98 -6.72
CA HIS A 93 9.66 4.30 -5.42
C HIS A 93 8.30 4.39 -4.74
N THR A 94 7.88 3.29 -4.12
CA THR A 94 6.74 3.24 -3.19
C THR A 94 7.26 2.75 -1.85
N LEU A 95 7.09 3.57 -0.80
CA LEU A 95 7.32 3.13 0.56
C LEU A 95 6.02 2.57 1.16
N ILE A 96 6.05 1.30 1.57
CA ILE A 96 4.99 0.64 2.31
C ILE A 96 5.37 0.68 3.78
N VAL A 97 4.71 1.52 4.58
CA VAL A 97 5.17 1.84 5.94
C VAL A 97 4.90 0.75 6.98
N ARG A 98 4.07 -0.25 6.64
CA ARG A 98 3.65 -1.29 7.57
C ARG A 98 3.24 -2.58 6.88
N ILE A 99 3.59 -3.70 7.51
CA ILE A 99 3.02 -5.02 7.23
C ILE A 99 1.66 -5.12 7.91
N SER A 100 0.59 -5.02 7.12
CA SER A 100 -0.78 -5.22 7.62
C SER A 100 -0.99 -6.66 8.09
N ALA A 101 -1.78 -6.87 9.14
CA ALA A 101 -2.10 -8.19 9.69
C ALA A 101 -3.10 -8.96 8.81
N LEU A 102 -2.71 -9.19 7.57
CA LEU A 102 -3.47 -9.84 6.51
C LEU A 102 -2.69 -11.05 5.97
N GLY A 103 -3.37 -12.15 5.67
CA GLY A 103 -2.74 -13.38 5.16
C GLY A 103 -1.55 -13.84 6.02
N ARG A 104 -0.37 -14.01 5.40
CA ARG A 104 0.88 -14.35 6.11
C ARG A 104 1.36 -13.26 7.08
N GLY A 105 0.97 -12.00 6.85
CA GLY A 105 1.29 -10.88 7.73
C GLY A 105 0.63 -10.99 9.11
N LYS A 106 -0.36 -11.86 9.31
CA LYS A 106 -0.98 -12.13 10.62
C LYS A 106 0.00 -12.71 11.65
N ARG A 107 1.09 -13.35 11.21
CA ARG A 107 2.06 -13.98 12.11
C ARG A 107 2.67 -12.92 13.03
N LYS A 108 2.80 -13.23 14.32
CA LYS A 108 3.45 -12.34 15.31
C LYS A 108 4.87 -11.97 14.86
N SER A 109 5.62 -12.91 14.30
CA SER A 109 6.95 -12.65 13.74
C SER A 109 6.94 -11.63 12.60
N SER A 110 5.88 -11.55 11.79
CA SER A 110 5.73 -10.51 10.77
C SER A 110 5.34 -9.16 11.37
N GLN A 111 4.45 -9.15 12.36
CA GLN A 111 4.05 -7.91 13.02
C GLN A 111 5.18 -7.28 13.85
N ASN A 112 6.06 -8.09 14.43
CA ASN A 112 7.25 -7.64 15.17
C ASN A 112 8.28 -6.90 14.29
N LEU A 113 8.19 -7.01 12.96
CA LEU A 113 9.06 -6.28 12.04
C LEU A 113 8.60 -4.82 11.84
N ASN A 114 7.36 -4.49 12.22
CA ASN A 114 6.86 -3.13 12.10
C ASN A 114 7.54 -2.21 13.14
N LEU A 115 7.76 -0.95 12.77
CA LEU A 115 8.18 0.09 13.71
C LEU A 115 7.05 0.37 14.70
N SER A 116 7.40 0.76 15.93
CA SER A 116 6.42 1.38 16.83
C SER A 116 5.91 2.70 16.24
N PRO A 117 4.73 3.21 16.65
CA PRO A 117 4.22 4.48 16.16
C PRO A 117 5.20 5.65 16.30
N LYS A 118 5.87 5.77 17.45
CA LYS A 118 6.90 6.80 17.68
C LYS A 118 8.09 6.66 16.74
N GLU A 119 8.62 5.44 16.57
CA GLU A 119 9.71 5.19 15.63
C GLU A 119 9.31 5.50 14.19
N LEU A 120 8.09 5.17 13.79
CA LEU A 120 7.59 5.46 12.45
C LEU A 120 7.47 6.97 12.20
N LEU A 121 6.93 7.74 13.15
CA LEU A 121 6.88 9.19 13.03
C LEU A 121 8.28 9.78 12.92
N ASN A 122 9.20 9.39 13.80
CA ASN A 122 10.58 9.86 13.75
C ASN A 122 11.23 9.53 12.40
N PHE A 123 11.09 8.30 11.92
CA PHE A 123 11.60 7.91 10.60
C PHE A 123 11.00 8.77 9.47
N LEU A 124 9.69 9.02 9.51
CA LEU A 124 9.03 9.82 8.47
C LEU A 124 9.50 11.28 8.47
N HIS A 125 9.59 11.90 9.64
CA HIS A 125 9.94 13.31 9.78
C HIS A 125 11.44 13.57 9.57
N GLU A 126 12.30 12.72 10.13
CA GLU A 126 13.75 12.94 10.11
C GLU A 126 14.43 12.35 8.87
N VAL A 127 13.87 11.29 8.27
CA VAL A 127 14.50 10.59 7.14
C VAL A 127 13.68 10.72 5.86
N TYR A 128 12.45 10.21 5.86
CA TYR A 128 11.72 10.01 4.62
C TYR A 128 11.23 11.30 3.97
N TYR A 129 10.58 12.21 4.71
CA TYR A 129 10.04 13.44 4.14
C TYR A 129 11.12 14.44 3.66
N PRO A 130 12.24 14.65 4.37
CA PRO A 130 13.37 15.43 3.85
C PRO A 130 13.92 14.84 2.54
N LYS A 131 14.11 13.51 2.50
CA LYS A 131 14.56 12.81 1.29
C LYS A 131 13.57 12.96 0.14
N PHE A 132 12.29 12.72 0.41
CA PHE A 132 11.19 12.86 -0.54
C PHE A 132 11.17 14.24 -1.18
N ARG A 133 11.21 15.31 -0.36
CA ARG A 133 11.23 16.70 -0.86
C ARG A 133 12.44 16.99 -1.73
N THR A 134 13.61 16.50 -1.34
CA THR A 134 14.84 16.65 -2.11
C THR A 134 14.70 16.01 -3.50
N LEU A 135 14.19 14.79 -3.56
CA LEU A 135 14.01 14.07 -4.82
C LEU A 135 12.95 14.70 -5.71
N VAL A 136 11.81 15.12 -5.15
CA VAL A 136 10.77 15.84 -5.92
C VAL A 136 11.30 17.16 -6.47
N LYS A 137 12.02 17.96 -5.67
CA LYS A 137 12.63 19.23 -6.11
C LYS A 137 13.60 19.01 -7.28
N LYS A 138 14.36 17.91 -7.24
CA LYS A 138 15.29 17.50 -8.31
C LYS A 138 14.60 16.75 -9.46
N ARG A 139 13.27 16.59 -9.44
CA ARG A 139 12.47 15.87 -10.45
C ARG A 139 12.88 14.40 -10.64
N TYR A 140 13.29 13.74 -9.55
CA TYR A 140 13.66 12.32 -9.56
C TYR A 140 12.45 11.40 -9.35
N GLY A 141 12.11 10.65 -10.40
CA GLY A 141 11.20 9.51 -10.35
C GLY A 141 9.79 9.85 -9.85
N ASN A 142 8.91 8.84 -9.91
CA ASN A 142 7.61 8.94 -9.25
C ASN A 142 7.72 8.34 -7.85
N LEU A 143 7.36 9.11 -6.83
CA LEU A 143 7.46 8.71 -5.43
C LEU A 143 6.08 8.58 -4.80
N TYR A 144 5.86 7.51 -4.04
CA TYR A 144 4.60 7.22 -3.35
C TYR A 144 4.88 6.69 -1.95
N ILE A 145 3.92 6.88 -1.05
CA ILE A 145 3.93 6.32 0.30
C ILE A 145 2.54 5.79 0.62
N GLU A 146 2.47 4.57 1.15
CA GLU A 146 1.21 3.94 1.55
C GLU A 146 0.95 4.19 3.04
N ILE A 147 0.47 5.39 3.37
CA ILE A 147 0.13 5.80 4.75
C ILE A 147 -1.16 6.63 4.75
N PRO A 148 -2.02 6.57 5.77
CA PRO A 148 -3.19 7.43 5.85
C PRO A 148 -2.84 8.94 5.77
N LYS A 149 -3.66 9.72 5.07
CA LYS A 149 -3.44 11.17 4.85
C LYS A 149 -3.14 12.01 6.11
N PRO A 150 -3.73 11.74 7.31
CA PRO A 150 -3.38 12.49 8.52
C PRO A 150 -1.87 12.60 8.77
N PHE A 151 -1.11 11.55 8.44
CA PHE A 151 0.32 11.48 8.69
C PHE A 151 1.18 12.12 7.58
N ILE A 152 0.58 12.58 6.48
CA ILE A 152 1.31 13.19 5.36
C ILE A 152 1.27 14.72 5.50
N PRO A 153 2.43 15.40 5.61
CA PRO A 153 2.51 16.86 5.61
C PRO A 153 1.77 17.51 4.43
N ASN A 154 1.17 18.68 4.66
CA ASN A 154 0.32 19.33 3.66
C ASN A 154 1.08 19.81 2.40
N ASP A 155 2.39 20.03 2.50
CA ASP A 155 3.24 20.37 1.36
C ASP A 155 3.49 19.18 0.41
N ILE A 156 3.37 17.95 0.92
CA ILE A 156 3.51 16.72 0.14
C ILE A 156 2.17 16.38 -0.50
N LYS A 157 2.05 16.67 -1.80
CA LYS A 157 0.83 16.47 -2.60
C LYS A 157 0.63 15.02 -3.06
N ILE A 158 0.78 14.05 -2.15
CA ILE A 158 0.39 12.65 -2.39
C ILE A 158 -0.91 12.37 -1.65
N PHE A 159 -1.85 11.72 -2.34
CA PHE A 159 -3.09 11.28 -1.74
C PHE A 159 -3.26 9.77 -1.89
N PRO A 160 -2.65 8.95 -1.01
CA PRO A 160 -2.84 7.51 -1.06
C PRO A 160 -4.25 7.20 -0.57
N LYS A 161 -5.11 6.81 -1.51
CA LYS A 161 -6.47 6.38 -1.21
C LYS A 161 -6.78 5.06 -1.90
N CYS A 162 -7.53 4.23 -1.20
CA CYS A 162 -8.11 3.04 -1.80
C CYS A 162 -9.51 3.41 -2.32
N ASP A 163 -9.70 3.32 -3.63
CA ASP A 163 -10.98 3.59 -4.29
C ASP A 163 -11.83 2.31 -4.44
N TRP A 164 -11.82 1.45 -3.40
CA TRP A 164 -12.62 0.23 -3.35
C TRP A 164 -14.09 0.54 -3.64
N GLY A 165 -14.69 -0.29 -4.49
CA GLY A 165 -16.10 -0.17 -4.90
C GLY A 165 -16.46 1.07 -5.71
N ILE A 166 -15.50 1.93 -6.08
CA ILE A 166 -15.73 3.12 -6.91
C ILE A 166 -14.87 3.10 -8.18
N LYS A 167 -13.55 2.90 -8.06
CA LYS A 167 -12.63 2.84 -9.21
C LYS A 167 -11.84 1.54 -9.29
N ILE A 168 -11.99 0.68 -8.29
CA ILE A 168 -11.26 -0.59 -8.18
C ILE A 168 -12.27 -1.74 -8.08
N VAL A 169 -12.05 -2.74 -8.92
CA VAL A 169 -12.62 -4.07 -8.83
C VAL A 169 -11.48 -5.08 -8.87
N GLY A 170 -11.56 -6.12 -8.05
CA GLY A 170 -10.62 -7.23 -8.06
C GLY A 170 -11.26 -8.48 -8.62
N LEU A 171 -10.46 -9.28 -9.32
CA LEU A 171 -10.77 -10.66 -9.64
C LEU A 171 -9.76 -11.52 -8.86
N THR A 172 -10.26 -12.39 -7.98
CA THR A 172 -9.40 -13.30 -7.21
C THR A 172 -8.90 -14.42 -8.11
N ASN A 173 -7.90 -15.18 -7.64
CA ASN A 173 -7.41 -16.37 -8.34
C ASN A 173 -8.47 -17.48 -8.47
N LYS A 174 -9.55 -17.44 -7.69
CA LYS A 174 -10.72 -18.33 -7.82
C LYS A 174 -11.72 -17.86 -8.88
N GLY A 175 -11.49 -16.70 -9.50
CA GLY A 175 -12.44 -16.09 -10.44
C GLY A 175 -13.61 -15.37 -9.75
N GLU A 176 -13.49 -15.10 -8.45
CA GLU A 176 -14.49 -14.34 -7.70
C GLU A 176 -14.23 -12.84 -7.83
N VAL A 177 -15.29 -12.07 -8.06
CA VAL A 177 -15.22 -10.61 -8.12
C VAL A 177 -15.29 -10.06 -6.71
N GLY A 178 -14.36 -9.17 -6.36
CA GLY A 178 -14.31 -8.51 -5.06
C GLY A 178 -13.95 -7.04 -5.14
N ILE A 179 -13.94 -6.38 -3.98
CA ILE A 179 -13.68 -4.93 -3.89
C ILE A 179 -12.24 -4.55 -4.22
N CYS A 180 -11.33 -5.52 -4.18
CA CYS A 180 -9.95 -5.46 -4.62
C CYS A 180 -9.44 -6.90 -4.83
N HIS A 181 -8.24 -7.06 -5.40
CA HIS A 181 -7.65 -8.38 -5.66
C HIS A 181 -7.36 -9.19 -4.38
N TYR A 182 -7.37 -8.53 -3.22
CA TYR A 182 -7.15 -9.14 -1.90
C TYR A 182 -8.46 -9.42 -1.14
N ALA A 183 -9.63 -9.23 -1.76
CA ALA A 183 -10.91 -9.44 -1.10
C ALA A 183 -10.97 -10.86 -0.48
N PRO A 184 -11.19 -10.99 0.84
CA PRO A 184 -11.40 -12.30 1.44
C PRO A 184 -12.75 -12.85 1.01
N ASP A 185 -12.88 -14.16 1.03
CA ASP A 185 -14.14 -14.89 0.77
C ASP A 185 -15.16 -14.57 1.88
N ASN A 186 -15.90 -13.48 1.67
CA ASN A 186 -16.85 -12.91 2.61
C ASN A 186 -17.77 -11.97 1.83
N SER A 187 -19.08 -12.11 2.04
CA SER A 187 -20.12 -11.38 1.31
C SER A 187 -20.07 -9.85 1.46
N ILE A 188 -19.32 -9.31 2.43
CA ILE A 188 -19.06 -7.87 2.56
C ILE A 188 -18.08 -7.37 1.49
N PHE A 189 -17.15 -8.24 1.06
CA PHE A 189 -16.02 -7.89 0.20
C PHE A 189 -16.08 -8.52 -1.19
N THR A 190 -16.99 -9.46 -1.42
CA THR A 190 -17.15 -10.13 -2.70
C THR A 190 -18.54 -9.93 -3.31
N ALA A 191 -18.61 -10.10 -4.63
CA ALA A 191 -19.81 -9.97 -5.45
C ALA A 191 -20.16 -11.30 -6.15
N GLY A 192 -19.44 -12.38 -5.86
CA GLY A 192 -19.59 -13.70 -6.48
C GLY A 192 -18.79 -13.87 -7.77
N TYR A 193 -19.10 -14.95 -8.49
CA TYR A 193 -18.31 -15.44 -9.63
C TYR A 193 -18.88 -15.01 -10.99
N LEU A 194 -17.99 -14.78 -11.95
CA LEU A 194 -18.33 -14.59 -13.35
C LEU A 194 -18.93 -15.89 -13.92
N ASN A 195 -19.98 -15.79 -14.72
CA ASN A 195 -20.55 -16.93 -15.44
C ASN A 195 -21.35 -16.45 -16.66
N LYS A 196 -21.89 -17.39 -17.45
CA LYS A 196 -22.67 -17.09 -18.67
C LYS A 196 -23.85 -16.13 -18.46
N ARG A 197 -24.37 -16.02 -17.23
CA ARG A 197 -25.50 -15.14 -16.87
C ARG A 197 -25.09 -13.86 -16.12
N LYS A 198 -23.85 -13.77 -15.63
CA LYS A 198 -23.36 -12.64 -14.83
C LYS A 198 -22.01 -12.18 -15.33
N SER A 199 -21.99 -11.10 -16.09
CA SER A 199 -20.77 -10.45 -16.54
C SER A 199 -20.11 -9.64 -15.41
N LEU A 200 -18.87 -9.22 -15.63
CA LEU A 200 -18.18 -8.30 -14.70
C LEU A 200 -18.95 -6.99 -14.56
N LEU A 201 -19.53 -6.49 -15.65
CA LEU A 201 -20.31 -5.27 -15.65
C LEU A 201 -21.61 -5.42 -14.84
N ASP A 202 -22.28 -6.57 -14.94
CA ASP A 202 -23.49 -6.85 -14.16
C ASP A 202 -23.19 -6.89 -12.67
N LEU A 203 -22.13 -7.62 -12.29
CA LEU A 203 -21.69 -7.68 -10.90
C LEU A 203 -21.28 -6.30 -10.40
N TRP A 204 -20.56 -5.52 -11.21
CA TRP A 204 -20.18 -4.16 -10.85
C TRP A 204 -21.39 -3.25 -10.65
N LEU A 205 -22.33 -3.19 -11.59
CA LEU A 205 -23.43 -2.23 -11.54
C LEU A 205 -24.52 -2.62 -10.54
N TYR A 206 -24.88 -3.91 -10.48
CA TYR A 206 -26.12 -4.34 -9.85
C TYR A 206 -25.95 -5.13 -8.55
N ASN A 207 -24.76 -5.65 -8.25
CA ASN A 207 -24.53 -6.41 -7.02
C ASN A 207 -24.63 -5.51 -5.77
N ASP A 208 -25.26 -6.03 -4.72
CA ASP A 208 -25.49 -5.30 -3.47
C ASP A 208 -24.21 -4.84 -2.78
N THR A 209 -23.12 -5.61 -2.89
CA THR A 209 -21.81 -5.24 -2.35
C THR A 209 -21.36 -3.91 -2.96
N PHE A 210 -21.32 -3.80 -4.29
CA PHE A 210 -20.91 -2.56 -4.95
C PHE A 210 -21.89 -1.40 -4.74
N LYS A 211 -23.20 -1.67 -4.71
CA LYS A 211 -24.20 -0.64 -4.36
C LYS A 211 -23.96 -0.07 -2.96
N LYS A 212 -23.78 -0.91 -1.95
CA LYS A 212 -23.48 -0.50 -0.56
C LYS A 212 -22.17 0.28 -0.45
N LEU A 213 -21.15 -0.10 -1.21
CA LEU A 213 -19.86 0.60 -1.19
C LEU A 213 -19.94 1.97 -1.86
N ARG A 214 -20.75 2.15 -2.92
CA ARG A 214 -20.97 3.45 -3.56
C ARG A 214 -21.77 4.41 -2.69
N THR A 215 -22.71 3.89 -1.89
CA THR A 215 -23.49 4.67 -0.92
C THR A 215 -22.82 4.80 0.45
N PHE A 216 -21.56 4.34 0.57
CA PHE A 216 -20.78 4.45 1.79
C PHE A 216 -20.69 5.91 2.25
N SER A 217 -21.10 6.16 3.50
CA SER A 217 -20.97 7.46 4.15
C SER A 217 -19.81 7.43 5.16
N PRO A 218 -18.86 8.37 5.10
CA PRO A 218 -17.78 8.48 6.08
C PRO A 218 -18.29 8.75 7.50
N LYS A 219 -19.51 9.29 7.66
CA LYS A 219 -20.14 9.53 8.96
C LYS A 219 -20.41 8.24 9.75
N ARG A 220 -20.42 7.08 9.07
CA ARG A 220 -20.61 5.77 9.70
C ARG A 220 -19.33 5.23 10.31
N LEU A 221 -18.16 5.79 9.97
CA LEU A 221 -16.89 5.36 10.54
C LEU A 221 -16.88 5.62 12.04
N LYS A 222 -16.35 4.65 12.79
CA LYS A 222 -16.21 4.69 14.25
C LYS A 222 -14.76 5.01 14.65
N GLY A 223 -14.53 5.15 15.95
CA GLY A 223 -13.23 5.47 16.53
C GLY A 223 -12.64 6.76 15.95
N ILE A 224 -11.32 6.81 15.82
CA ILE A 224 -10.61 7.99 15.33
C ILE A 224 -11.02 8.39 13.91
N CYS A 225 -11.37 7.42 13.06
CA CYS A 225 -11.76 7.69 11.68
C CYS A 225 -13.10 8.43 11.59
N GLY A 226 -13.99 8.27 12.57
CA GLY A 226 -15.25 9.02 12.67
C GLY A 226 -15.09 10.49 13.05
N ASN A 227 -13.89 10.88 13.52
CA ASN A 227 -13.56 12.24 13.94
C ASN A 227 -12.46 12.88 13.06
N CYS A 228 -12.15 12.29 11.90
CA CYS A 228 -11.03 12.74 11.05
C CYS A 228 -11.51 13.64 9.90
N LYS A 229 -10.87 14.81 9.72
CA LYS A 229 -11.14 15.76 8.61
C LYS A 229 -11.00 15.12 7.22
N TYR A 230 -10.15 14.10 7.10
CA TYR A 230 -9.89 13.40 5.84
C TYR A 230 -10.83 12.22 5.57
N ALA A 231 -11.75 11.88 6.49
CA ALA A 231 -12.61 10.70 6.38
C ALA A 231 -13.41 10.64 5.07
N ARG A 232 -13.84 11.79 4.54
CA ARG A 232 -14.58 11.86 3.27
C ARG A 232 -13.80 11.33 2.07
N VAL A 233 -12.50 11.59 2.01
CA VAL A 233 -11.67 11.21 0.88
C VAL A 233 -10.90 9.91 1.15
N CYS A 234 -10.49 9.69 2.40
CA CYS A 234 -9.78 8.48 2.85
C CYS A 234 -10.71 7.26 3.02
N ARG A 235 -11.97 7.48 3.42
CA ARG A 235 -13.00 6.44 3.63
C ARG A 235 -12.59 5.33 4.61
N GLY A 236 -11.72 5.64 5.57
CA GLY A 236 -11.21 4.65 6.53
C GLY A 236 -10.12 3.73 5.98
N PHE A 237 -9.47 4.15 4.88
CA PHE A 237 -8.34 3.45 4.22
C PHE A 237 -8.68 1.99 3.87
N CYS A 238 -7.80 1.03 4.16
CA CYS A 238 -8.04 -0.39 3.90
C CYS A 238 -9.14 -0.95 4.84
N ARG A 239 -10.35 -1.17 4.29
CA ARG A 239 -11.47 -1.75 5.04
C ARG A 239 -11.31 -3.23 5.36
N ILE A 240 -10.60 -3.97 4.51
CA ILE A 240 -10.28 -5.38 4.79
C ILE A 240 -9.38 -5.47 6.03
N TYR A 241 -8.40 -4.58 6.17
CA TYR A 241 -7.53 -4.58 7.34
C TYR A 241 -8.29 -4.26 8.63
N ALA A 242 -9.12 -3.21 8.61
CA ALA A 242 -9.96 -2.86 9.76
C ALA A 242 -10.92 -3.99 10.15
N PHE A 243 -11.61 -4.60 9.17
CA PHE A 243 -12.51 -5.73 9.43
C PHE A 243 -11.75 -6.97 9.92
N GLN A 244 -10.54 -7.24 9.43
CA GLN A 244 -9.77 -8.38 9.87
C GLN A 244 -9.43 -8.30 11.36
N ILE A 245 -9.13 -7.10 11.86
CA ILE A 245 -8.86 -6.82 13.27
C ILE A 245 -10.17 -6.81 14.06
N TYR A 246 -11.06 -5.85 13.77
CA TYR A 246 -12.20 -5.54 14.64
C TYR A 246 -13.51 -6.27 14.30
N LYS A 247 -13.54 -7.08 13.23
CA LYS A 247 -14.77 -7.71 12.68
C LYS A 247 -15.91 -6.75 12.34
N ASP A 248 -15.60 -5.46 12.19
CA ASP A 248 -16.56 -4.42 11.83
C ASP A 248 -16.08 -3.62 10.61
N PHE A 249 -16.92 -3.57 9.58
CA PHE A 249 -16.64 -2.83 8.34
C PHE A 249 -16.58 -1.32 8.57
N TYR A 250 -17.10 -0.78 9.67
CA TYR A 250 -17.06 0.64 10.03
C TYR A 250 -16.02 0.99 11.10
N ALA A 251 -15.28 0.00 11.61
CA ALA A 251 -14.21 0.23 12.58
C ALA A 251 -13.14 1.23 12.07
N PRO A 252 -12.41 1.92 12.95
CA PRO A 252 -11.29 2.76 12.53
C PRO A 252 -10.21 1.95 11.79
N ASN A 253 -9.35 2.63 11.04
CA ASN A 253 -8.14 1.98 10.53
C ASN A 253 -7.24 1.62 11.73
N PRO A 254 -6.74 0.37 11.84
CA PRO A 254 -5.98 -0.08 13.01
C PRO A 254 -4.74 0.78 13.32
N MET A 255 -3.99 1.21 12.29
CA MET A 255 -2.85 2.10 12.49
C MET A 255 -3.28 3.47 13.02
N CYS A 256 -4.30 4.08 12.41
CA CYS A 256 -4.81 5.36 12.90
C CYS A 256 -5.28 5.28 14.36
N GLN A 257 -6.00 4.20 14.70
CA GLN A 257 -6.53 4.02 16.06
C GLN A 257 -5.39 3.85 17.06
N GLN A 258 -4.41 2.99 16.75
CA GLN A 258 -3.23 2.79 17.58
C GLN A 258 -2.51 4.11 17.86
N PHE A 259 -2.28 4.92 16.83
CA PHE A 259 -1.63 6.23 17.00
C PHE A 259 -2.45 7.18 17.88
N TYR A 260 -3.78 7.10 17.83
CA TYR A 260 -4.64 7.91 18.69
C TYR A 260 -4.55 7.49 20.16
N GLU A 261 -4.62 6.19 20.46
CA GLU A 261 -4.49 5.68 21.83
C GLU A 261 -3.12 5.99 22.43
N GLU A 262 -2.06 6.02 21.61
CA GLU A 262 -0.71 6.39 22.04
C GLU A 262 -0.48 7.92 22.11
N GLY A 263 -1.50 8.75 21.82
CA GLY A 263 -1.37 10.21 21.85
C GLY A 263 -0.54 10.81 20.70
N LEU A 264 -0.35 10.05 19.62
CA LEU A 264 0.51 10.36 18.47
C LEU A 264 -0.28 10.68 17.19
N PHE A 265 -1.62 10.65 17.23
CA PHE A 265 -2.44 11.02 16.08
C PHE A 265 -2.44 12.55 15.88
N PRO A 266 -2.19 13.07 14.66
CA PRO A 266 -2.10 14.51 14.41
C PRO A 266 -3.39 15.25 14.76
N SER A 267 -3.35 16.09 15.80
CA SER A 267 -4.52 16.77 16.36
C SER A 267 -5.19 17.72 15.35
N GLU A 268 -4.40 18.32 14.46
CA GLU A 268 -4.86 19.18 13.37
C GLU A 268 -5.73 18.42 12.35
N SER A 269 -5.69 17.09 12.35
CA SER A 269 -6.52 16.21 11.53
C SER A 269 -7.89 15.89 12.15
N LEU A 270 -8.16 16.32 13.38
CA LEU A 270 -9.41 16.06 14.11
C LEU A 270 -10.48 17.12 13.84
N ILE A 271 -11.73 16.70 13.66
CA ILE A 271 -12.89 17.59 13.54
C ILE A 271 -13.17 18.26 14.90
N ASP A 272 -13.17 17.47 15.97
CA ASP A 272 -13.34 17.93 17.35
C ASP A 272 -12.22 17.34 18.22
N THR A 273 -11.33 18.17 18.74
CA THR A 273 -10.19 17.75 19.57
C THR A 273 -10.58 17.30 20.97
N THR A 274 -11.80 17.64 21.42
CA THR A 274 -12.31 17.26 22.75
C THR A 274 -13.00 15.89 22.76
N LYS A 275 -13.42 15.42 21.57
CA LYS A 275 -14.11 14.14 21.41
C LYS A 275 -13.18 12.96 21.67
N LYS A 276 -13.51 12.17 22.70
CA LYS A 276 -12.87 10.87 22.95
C LYS A 276 -13.23 9.87 21.86
N CYS A 277 -12.23 9.31 21.20
CA CYS A 277 -12.37 8.43 20.04
C CYS A 277 -11.87 7.00 20.30
N HIS A 278 -11.89 6.57 21.56
CA HIS A 278 -11.50 5.23 21.94
C HIS A 278 -12.32 4.18 21.19
N TYR A 279 -11.67 3.08 20.79
CA TYR A 279 -12.33 1.97 20.11
C TYR A 279 -11.75 0.66 20.63
N PRO A 280 -12.59 -0.25 21.16
CA PRO A 280 -12.11 -1.49 21.75
C PRO A 280 -11.50 -2.41 20.68
N ASP A 281 -10.51 -3.20 21.11
CA ASP A 281 -9.89 -4.27 20.32
C ASP A 281 -10.85 -5.45 20.08
#